data_AF-A0A803P9R8-F1
#
_entry.id   AF-A0A803P9R8-F1
#
_cell.length_a   1.000
_cell.length_b   1.000
_cell.length_c   1.000
_cell.angle_alpha   90.00
_cell.angle_beta   90.00
_cell.angle_gamma   90.00
#
_symmetry.space_group_name_H-M   'P 1'
#
loop_
_entity.id
_entity.type
_entity.pdbx_description
1 polymer ?
#
loop_
_entity_poly.entity_id
_entity_poly.type
_entity_poly.pdbx_seq_one_letter_code
_entity_poly.pdbx_strand_id
1 'polypeptide(L)'
;MIISVLDKRLAMWEQYCLNHCFEVPEGFSLPKTGEPTSNNSICQDALSNPDLDARLDSLRNKLSLVGKESAALNRELRALEQQSVPSSHFAGLINEALHVYEENSFDGLFQEMAKTVSELKAKMAKLKTNRMEETERKKTERLFTLSRDASTFDHCSGFTGSKLEDLQDFLVQMKKM
;
A
#
# COMPACT_ATOMS: atom_id res chain seq x y z
N MET A 1 -38.00 -12.26 -20.00
CA MET A 1 -39.13 -12.17 -20.94
C MET A 1 -38.72 -11.76 -22.36
N ILE A 2 -37.71 -10.88 -22.53
CA ILE A 2 -37.24 -10.44 -23.85
C ILE A 2 -36.53 -11.58 -24.62
N ILE A 3 -35.65 -12.33 -23.95
CA ILE A 3 -34.89 -13.45 -24.55
C ILE A 3 -35.84 -14.53 -25.06
N SER A 4 -36.83 -14.94 -24.26
CA SER A 4 -37.82 -15.95 -24.65
C SER A 4 -38.68 -15.56 -25.87
N VAL A 5 -38.95 -14.25 -26.06
CA VAL A 5 -39.68 -13.76 -27.23
C VAL A 5 -38.77 -13.74 -28.47
N LEU A 6 -37.50 -13.38 -28.30
CA LEU A 6 -36.51 -13.41 -29.37
C LEU A 6 -36.25 -14.84 -29.85
N ASP A 7 -36.05 -15.78 -28.92
CA ASP A 7 -35.81 -17.20 -29.24
C ASP A 7 -36.96 -17.79 -30.05
N LYS A 8 -38.21 -17.50 -29.65
CA LYS A 8 -39.40 -17.96 -30.39
C LYS A 8 -39.45 -17.41 -31.82
N ARG A 9 -39.05 -16.14 -32.02
CA ARG A 9 -39.00 -15.52 -33.35
C ARG A 9 -37.88 -16.08 -34.21
N LEU A 10 -36.70 -16.31 -33.63
CA LEU A 10 -35.57 -16.92 -34.31
C LEU A 10 -35.88 -18.35 -34.73
N ALA A 11 -36.54 -19.14 -33.88
CA ALA A 11 -36.98 -20.50 -34.22
C ALA A 11 -37.96 -20.53 -35.41
N MET A 12 -38.91 -19.59 -35.47
CA MET A 12 -39.81 -19.47 -36.64
C MET A 12 -39.06 -19.08 -37.91
N TRP A 13 -38.06 -18.19 -37.80
CA TRP A 13 -37.21 -17.79 -38.93
C TRP A 13 -36.34 -18.93 -39.43
N GLU A 14 -35.74 -19.70 -38.53
CA GLU A 14 -34.96 -20.89 -38.86
C GLU A 14 -35.82 -21.90 -39.63
N GLN A 15 -37.01 -22.22 -39.11
CA GLN A 15 -37.94 -23.13 -39.77
C GLN A 15 -38.37 -22.64 -41.15
N TYR A 16 -38.66 -21.35 -41.29
CA TYR A 16 -38.99 -20.75 -42.58
C TYR A 16 -37.83 -20.87 -43.58
N CYS A 17 -36.61 -20.55 -43.16
CA CYS A 17 -35.42 -20.64 -44.02
C CYS A 17 -35.17 -22.07 -44.49
N LEU A 18 -35.28 -23.05 -43.58
CA LEU A 18 -35.08 -24.46 -43.91
C LEU A 18 -36.11 -24.96 -44.93
N ASN A 19 -37.38 -24.57 -44.77
CA ASN A 19 -38.49 -25.07 -45.60
C ASN A 19 -38.66 -24.32 -46.92
N HIS A 20 -38.11 -23.11 -47.06
CA HIS A 20 -38.43 -22.26 -48.22
C HIS A 20 -37.23 -21.62 -48.90
N CYS A 21 -36.15 -21.36 -48.17
CA CYS A 21 -34.96 -20.72 -48.74
C CYS A 21 -33.89 -21.74 -49.15
N PHE A 22 -33.73 -22.80 -48.37
CA PHE A 22 -32.68 -23.81 -48.56
C PHE A 22 -33.21 -25.19 -48.98
N GLU A 23 -34.53 -25.37 -49.06
CA GLU A 23 -35.13 -26.59 -49.57
C GLU A 23 -35.07 -26.62 -51.10
N VAL A 24 -34.75 -27.80 -51.65
CA VAL A 24 -34.83 -28.04 -53.09
C VAL A 24 -36.29 -28.36 -53.43
N PRO A 25 -36.96 -27.59 -54.31
CA PRO A 25 -38.37 -27.81 -54.62
C PRO A 25 -38.63 -29.23 -55.14
N GLU A 26 -39.79 -29.79 -54.77
CA GLU A 26 -40.22 -31.11 -55.26
C GLU A 26 -40.19 -31.17 -56.79
N GLY A 27 -39.58 -32.23 -57.32
CA GLY A 27 -39.38 -32.41 -58.76
C GLY A 27 -38.03 -31.89 -59.29
N PHE A 28 -37.27 -31.15 -58.49
CA PHE A 28 -35.88 -30.83 -58.78
C PHE A 28 -34.97 -31.81 -58.03
N SER A 29 -34.17 -32.54 -58.78
CA SER A 29 -33.07 -33.34 -58.21
C SER A 29 -31.77 -32.66 -58.58
N LEU A 30 -30.86 -32.53 -57.61
CA LEU A 30 -29.48 -32.24 -57.95
C LEU A 30 -28.96 -33.35 -58.87
N PRO A 31 -28.24 -33.00 -59.95
CA PRO A 31 -27.55 -34.00 -60.75
C PRO A 31 -26.67 -34.83 -59.82
N LYS A 32 -26.82 -36.15 -59.86
CA LYS A 32 -26.02 -37.06 -59.03
C LYS A 32 -24.56 -36.75 -59.31
N THR A 33 -23.75 -36.63 -58.26
CA THR A 33 -22.33 -36.20 -58.25
C THR A 33 -21.37 -37.12 -59.05
N GLY A 34 -21.84 -37.87 -60.05
CA GLY A 34 -21.04 -38.74 -60.89
C GLY A 34 -21.60 -38.97 -62.29
N GLU A 35 -22.71 -38.34 -62.69
CA GLU A 35 -23.15 -38.40 -64.10
C GLU A 35 -22.60 -37.18 -64.86
N PRO A 36 -21.68 -37.38 -65.83
CA PRO A 36 -21.26 -36.29 -66.68
C PRO A 36 -22.47 -35.86 -67.50
N THR A 37 -22.90 -34.60 -67.33
CA THR A 37 -23.88 -33.95 -68.20
C THR A 37 -23.43 -34.14 -69.65
N SER A 38 -24.08 -35.08 -70.34
CA SER A 38 -23.64 -35.65 -71.63
C SER A 38 -23.54 -34.63 -72.78
N ASN A 39 -23.86 -33.35 -72.57
CA ASN A 39 -23.85 -32.33 -73.63
C ASN A 39 -23.02 -31.08 -73.32
N ASN A 40 -22.22 -31.04 -72.25
CA ASN A 40 -21.24 -29.96 -72.08
C ASN A 40 -19.84 -30.48 -72.39
N SER A 41 -19.47 -30.33 -73.66
CA SER A 41 -18.14 -30.48 -74.30
C SER A 41 -17.02 -29.61 -73.68
N ILE A 42 -17.13 -29.23 -72.41
CA ILE A 42 -16.14 -28.45 -71.65
C ILE A 42 -15.54 -29.38 -70.59
N CYS A 43 -15.07 -30.55 -71.01
CA CYS A 43 -14.56 -31.57 -70.10
C CYS A 43 -13.04 -31.68 -70.24
N GLN A 44 -12.37 -31.25 -69.15
CA GLN A 44 -11.18 -31.83 -68.52
C GLN A 44 -9.96 -30.91 -68.34
N ASP A 45 -9.68 -29.96 -69.22
CA ASP A 45 -8.55 -29.01 -69.01
C ASP A 45 -8.82 -27.94 -67.94
N ALA A 46 -10.08 -27.78 -67.51
CA ALA A 46 -10.49 -26.77 -66.52
C ALA A 46 -10.53 -27.28 -65.06
N LEU A 47 -10.28 -28.57 -64.82
CA LEU A 47 -10.39 -29.18 -63.46
C LEU A 47 -9.13 -29.00 -62.61
N SER A 48 -8.01 -28.63 -63.22
CA SER A 48 -6.78 -28.26 -62.52
C SER A 48 -6.32 -26.94 -63.09
N ASN A 49 -6.93 -25.84 -62.63
CA ASN A 49 -6.42 -24.52 -62.92
C ASN A 49 -5.27 -24.24 -61.93
N PRO A 50 -3.99 -24.35 -62.36
CA PRO A 50 -2.86 -24.19 -61.46
C PRO A 50 -2.79 -22.79 -60.83
N ASP A 51 -3.38 -21.77 -61.47
CA ASP A 51 -3.48 -20.41 -60.87
C ASP A 51 -4.46 -20.41 -59.69
N LEU A 52 -5.59 -21.12 -59.81
CA LEU A 52 -6.55 -21.23 -58.72
C LEU A 52 -5.94 -21.98 -57.54
N ASP A 53 -5.25 -23.10 -57.82
CA ASP A 53 -4.57 -23.89 -56.80
C ASP A 53 -3.48 -23.07 -56.10
N ALA A 54 -2.67 -22.32 -56.85
CA ALA A 54 -1.66 -21.42 -56.30
C ALA A 54 -2.25 -20.31 -55.40
N ARG A 55 -3.38 -19.72 -55.81
CA ARG A 55 -4.11 -18.73 -54.98
C ARG A 55 -4.64 -19.36 -53.71
N LEU A 56 -5.17 -20.58 -53.79
CA LEU A 56 -5.74 -21.28 -52.66
C LEU A 56 -4.66 -21.67 -51.65
N ASP A 57 -3.49 -22.10 -52.12
CA ASP A 57 -2.31 -22.33 -51.29
C ASP A 57 -1.77 -21.03 -50.68
N SER A 58 -1.75 -19.92 -51.43
CA SER A 58 -1.42 -18.60 -50.90
C SER A 58 -2.34 -18.20 -49.74
N LEU A 59 -3.65 -18.41 -49.87
CA LEU A 59 -4.63 -18.13 -48.82
C LEU A 59 -4.45 -19.05 -47.60
N ARG A 60 -4.22 -20.35 -47.82
CA ARG A 60 -3.93 -21.30 -46.72
C ARG A 60 -2.67 -20.89 -45.96
N ASN A 61 -1.63 -20.49 -46.67
CA ASN A 61 -0.38 -20.03 -46.06
C ASN A 61 -0.60 -18.73 -45.25
N LYS A 62 -1.34 -17.77 -45.80
CA LYS A 62 -1.71 -16.54 -45.08
C LYS A 62 -2.54 -16.83 -43.83
N LEU A 63 -3.51 -17.75 -43.92
CA LEU A 63 -4.32 -18.16 -42.78
C LEU A 63 -3.47 -18.84 -41.70
N SER A 64 -2.52 -19.70 -42.09
CA SER A 64 -1.57 -20.33 -41.17
C SER A 64 -0.68 -19.30 -40.48
N LEU A 65 -0.19 -18.29 -41.21
CA LEU A 65 0.60 -17.20 -40.66
C LEU A 65 -0.18 -16.38 -39.63
N VAL A 66 -1.38 -15.91 -40.00
CA VAL A 66 -2.27 -15.17 -39.08
C VAL A 66 -2.65 -16.02 -37.88
N GLY A 67 -2.85 -17.32 -38.06
CA GLY A 67 -3.11 -18.25 -36.95
C GLY A 67 -1.94 -18.33 -35.96
N LYS A 68 -0.70 -18.35 -36.45
CA LYS A 68 0.51 -18.32 -35.59
C LYS A 68 0.65 -17.00 -34.87
N GLU A 69 0.44 -15.88 -35.54
CA GLU A 69 0.47 -14.54 -34.97
C GLU A 69 -0.61 -14.36 -33.89
N SER A 70 -1.84 -14.79 -34.16
CA SER A 70 -2.93 -14.77 -33.18
C SER A 70 -2.63 -15.65 -31.96
N ALA A 71 -2.02 -16.82 -32.17
CA ALA A 71 -1.58 -17.67 -31.07
C ALA A 71 -0.45 -17.03 -30.24
N ALA A 72 0.47 -16.29 -30.88
CA ALA A 72 1.51 -15.53 -30.18
C ALA A 72 0.90 -14.39 -29.36
N LEU A 73 0.05 -13.57 -29.97
CA LEU A 73 -0.62 -12.45 -29.31
C LEU A 73 -1.47 -12.92 -28.12
N ASN A 74 -2.21 -14.02 -28.24
CA ASN A 74 -2.97 -14.58 -27.12
C ASN A 74 -2.07 -15.05 -25.96
N ARG A 75 -0.86 -15.54 -26.24
CA ARG A 75 0.10 -15.88 -25.18
C ARG A 75 0.61 -14.63 -24.48
N GLU A 76 0.91 -13.56 -25.22
CA GLU A 76 1.32 -12.27 -24.66
C GLU A 76 0.22 -11.66 -23.81
N LEU A 77 -1.03 -11.67 -24.29
CA LEU A 77 -2.18 -11.18 -23.56
C LEU A 77 -2.35 -11.91 -22.22
N ARG A 78 -2.28 -13.25 -22.22
CA ARG A 78 -2.32 -14.05 -20.98
C ARG A 78 -1.15 -13.75 -20.04
N ALA A 79 0.05 -13.53 -20.57
CA ALA A 79 1.20 -13.17 -19.75
C ALA A 79 1.01 -11.80 -19.09
N LEU A 80 0.46 -10.81 -19.82
CA LEU A 80 0.11 -9.50 -19.29
C LEU A 80 -1.00 -9.58 -18.23
N GLU A 81 -2.05 -10.36 -18.48
CA GLU A 81 -3.09 -10.62 -17.48
C GLU A 81 -2.49 -11.21 -16.20
N GLN A 82 -1.63 -12.23 -16.32
CA GLN A 82 -0.95 -12.82 -15.18
C GLN A 82 -0.01 -11.86 -14.45
N GLN A 83 0.61 -10.89 -15.14
CA GLN A 83 1.39 -9.83 -14.49
C GLN A 83 0.51 -8.78 -13.81
N SER A 84 -0.72 -8.58 -14.29
CA SER A 84 -1.67 -7.66 -13.68
C SER A 84 -2.28 -8.20 -12.38
N VAL A 85 -2.47 -9.53 -12.27
CA VAL A 85 -3.01 -10.17 -11.05
C VAL A 85 -2.17 -9.89 -9.80
N PRO A 86 -0.82 -9.93 -9.81
CA PRO A 86 0.03 -9.49 -8.71
C PRO A 86 -0.26 -8.07 -8.25
N SER A 87 -0.65 -7.14 -9.13
CA SER A 87 -1.02 -5.77 -8.74
C SER A 87 -2.18 -5.76 -7.74
N SER A 88 -3.16 -6.65 -7.91
CA SER A 88 -4.26 -6.83 -6.97
C SER A 88 -3.80 -7.42 -5.63
N HIS A 89 -2.84 -8.35 -5.66
CA HIS A 89 -2.26 -8.94 -4.45
C HIS A 89 -1.41 -7.92 -3.68
N PHE A 90 -0.60 -7.12 -4.37
CA PHE A 90 0.16 -6.03 -3.77
C PHE A 90 -0.75 -4.93 -3.21
N ALA A 91 -1.83 -4.59 -3.90
CA ALA A 91 -2.84 -3.68 -3.36
C ALA A 91 -3.46 -4.24 -2.06
N GLY A 92 -3.75 -5.53 -2.01
CA GLY A 92 -4.20 -6.22 -0.79
C GLY A 92 -3.19 -6.15 0.35
N LEU A 93 -1.92 -6.49 0.09
CA LEU A 93 -0.83 -6.42 1.08
C LEU A 93 -0.58 -4.99 1.59
N ILE A 94 -0.60 -4.00 0.70
CA ILE A 94 -0.45 -2.58 1.08
C ILE A 94 -1.60 -2.15 1.97
N ASN A 95 -2.83 -2.56 1.65
CA ASN A 95 -4.01 -2.22 2.43
C ASN A 95 -3.99 -2.91 3.81
N GLU A 96 -3.54 -4.15 3.89
CA GLU A 96 -3.35 -4.87 5.15
C GLU A 96 -2.27 -4.19 6.02
N ALA A 97 -1.13 -3.81 5.45
CA ALA A 97 -0.09 -3.07 6.17
C ALA A 97 -0.57 -1.69 6.65
N LEU A 98 -1.37 -1.00 5.85
CA LEU A 98 -2.04 0.25 6.23
C LEU A 98 -3.02 0.04 7.40
N HIS A 99 -3.84 -1.00 7.34
CA HIS A 99 -4.77 -1.34 8.42
C HIS A 99 -4.03 -1.63 9.74
N VAL A 100 -2.91 -2.36 9.69
CA VAL A 100 -2.07 -2.60 10.88
C VAL A 100 -1.51 -1.29 11.45
N TYR A 101 -1.23 -0.30 10.61
CA TYR A 101 -0.78 1.03 11.04
C TYR A 101 -1.93 1.88 11.63
N GLU A 102 -3.15 1.74 11.10
CA GLU A 102 -4.34 2.42 11.63
C GLU A 102 -4.82 1.81 12.94
N GLU A 103 -4.83 0.48 13.06
CA GLU A 103 -5.22 -0.25 14.28
C GLU A 103 -4.22 -0.04 15.42
N ASN A 104 -2.92 -0.09 15.11
CA ASN A 104 -1.91 0.36 16.04
C ASN A 104 -1.93 1.88 16.01
N SER A 105 -2.84 2.51 16.76
CA SER A 105 -2.95 3.96 16.96
C SER A 105 -1.61 4.57 17.42
N PHE A 106 -0.65 4.65 16.52
CA PHE A 106 0.72 5.02 16.79
C PHE A 106 0.76 6.50 17.08
N ASP A 107 -0.05 7.27 16.35
CA ASP A 107 -0.28 8.70 16.61
C ASP A 107 -0.87 8.95 18.00
N GLY A 108 -1.88 8.17 18.41
CA GLY A 108 -2.45 8.28 19.75
C GLY A 108 -1.46 7.88 20.85
N LEU A 109 -0.67 6.82 20.63
CA LEU A 109 0.36 6.38 21.57
C LEU A 109 1.49 7.41 21.70
N PHE A 110 1.91 8.01 20.59
CA PHE A 110 2.94 9.05 20.57
C PHE A 110 2.44 10.34 21.24
N GLN A 111 1.17 10.68 21.04
CA GLN A 111 0.54 11.84 21.68
C GLN A 111 0.41 11.63 23.20
N GLU A 112 -0.02 10.46 23.65
CA GLU A 112 -0.05 10.09 25.07
C GLU A 112 1.36 10.09 25.68
N MET A 113 2.36 9.54 24.98
CA MET A 113 3.74 9.54 25.45
C MET A 113 4.30 10.98 25.57
N ALA A 114 4.06 11.83 24.57
CA ALA A 114 4.46 13.23 24.59
C ALA A 114 3.80 14.01 25.75
N LYS A 115 2.52 13.75 26.01
CA LYS A 115 1.78 14.31 27.15
C LYS A 115 2.39 13.83 28.47
N THR A 116 2.62 12.53 28.61
CA THR A 116 3.18 11.92 29.83
C THR A 116 4.58 12.47 30.14
N VAL A 117 5.43 12.61 29.13
CA VAL A 117 6.78 13.23 29.27
C VAL A 117 6.66 14.69 29.69
N SER A 118 5.72 15.44 29.12
CA SER A 118 5.48 16.83 29.46
C SER A 118 5.02 16.98 30.92
N GLU A 119 4.09 16.14 31.37
CA GLU A 119 3.63 16.10 32.76
C GLU A 119 4.75 15.75 33.73
N LEU A 120 5.58 14.75 33.39
CA LEU A 120 6.74 14.36 34.20
C LEU A 120 7.71 15.53 34.36
N LYS A 121 8.04 16.21 33.26
CA LYS A 121 8.93 17.38 33.25
C LYS A 121 8.39 18.50 34.14
N ALA A 122 7.08 18.79 34.05
CA ALA A 122 6.43 19.79 34.90
C ALA A 122 6.49 19.40 36.39
N LYS A 123 6.21 18.13 36.73
CA LYS A 123 6.31 17.63 38.11
C LYS A 123 7.73 17.67 38.64
N MET A 124 8.74 17.33 37.83
CA MET A 124 10.15 17.44 38.22
C MET A 124 10.56 18.89 38.49
N ALA A 125 10.13 19.84 37.65
CA ALA A 125 10.40 21.26 37.86
C ALA A 125 9.75 21.78 39.15
N LYS A 126 8.50 21.37 39.42
CA LYS A 126 7.79 21.67 40.67
C LYS A 126 8.46 21.05 41.89
N LEU A 127 8.91 19.80 41.79
CA LEU A 127 9.63 19.15 42.89
C LEU A 127 10.96 19.86 43.19
N LYS A 128 11.70 20.28 42.16
CA LYS A 128 12.96 20.99 42.30
C LYS A 128 12.79 22.36 42.98
N THR A 129 11.76 23.11 42.59
CA THR A 129 11.41 24.41 43.20
C THR A 129 10.98 24.22 44.65
N ASN A 130 10.06 23.29 44.94
CA ASN A 130 9.66 22.97 46.31
C ASN A 130 10.85 22.58 47.20
N ARG A 131 11.79 21.77 46.68
CA ARG A 131 12.99 21.38 47.44
C ARG A 131 13.90 22.57 47.73
N MET A 132 14.05 23.49 46.78
CA MET A 132 14.84 24.71 46.96
C MET A 132 14.19 25.64 48.01
N GLU A 133 12.89 25.86 47.90
CA GLU A 133 12.11 26.64 48.88
C GLU A 133 12.19 26.03 50.28
N GLU A 134 12.11 24.71 50.40
CA GLU A 134 12.23 24.03 51.69
C GLU A 134 13.65 24.15 52.28
N THR A 135 14.70 24.06 51.44
CA THR A 135 16.06 24.30 51.91
C THR A 135 16.30 25.74 52.34
N GLU A 136 15.73 26.71 51.62
CA GLU A 136 15.80 28.11 52.01
C GLU A 136 15.02 28.36 53.30
N ARG A 137 13.79 27.83 53.43
CA ARG A 137 13.01 27.90 54.67
C ARG A 137 13.76 27.33 55.86
N LYS A 138 14.41 26.17 55.70
CA LYS A 138 15.25 25.55 56.75
C LYS A 138 16.48 26.40 57.10
N LYS A 139 17.09 27.09 56.13
CA LYS A 139 18.19 28.04 56.40
C LYS A 139 17.68 29.27 57.14
N THR A 140 16.56 29.85 56.73
CA THR A 140 15.98 31.02 57.41
C THR A 140 15.56 30.66 58.83
N GLU A 141 14.96 29.49 59.03
CA GLU A 141 14.58 28.98 60.36
C GLU A 141 15.82 28.76 61.25
N ARG A 142 16.91 28.21 60.71
CA ARG A 142 18.21 28.14 61.42
C ARG A 142 18.80 29.51 61.75
N LEU A 143 18.67 30.49 60.85
CA LEU A 143 19.13 31.86 61.12
C LEU A 143 18.27 32.54 62.18
N PHE A 144 16.94 32.31 62.18
CA PHE A 144 16.04 32.80 63.21
C PHE A 144 16.27 32.12 64.56
N THR A 145 16.55 30.80 64.61
CA THR A 145 16.93 30.15 65.87
C THR A 145 18.30 30.59 66.35
N LEU A 146 19.30 30.75 65.47
CA LEU A 146 20.61 31.29 65.85
C LEU A 146 20.53 32.75 66.32
N SER A 147 19.66 33.56 65.71
CA SER A 147 19.37 34.93 66.14
C SER A 147 18.61 34.99 67.46
N ARG A 148 17.72 34.02 67.71
CA ARG A 148 16.99 33.88 68.98
C ARG A 148 17.94 33.45 70.09
N ASP A 149 18.82 32.50 69.81
CA ASP A 149 19.85 32.01 70.72
C ASP A 149 20.91 33.08 71.00
N ALA A 150 21.27 33.91 70.00
CA ALA A 150 22.11 35.09 70.18
C ALA A 150 21.43 36.20 71.01
N SER A 151 20.10 36.30 70.98
CA SER A 151 19.35 37.23 71.83
C SER A 151 19.11 36.72 73.27
N THR A 152 19.49 35.47 73.57
CA THR A 152 19.43 34.88 74.92
C THR A 152 20.79 34.65 75.57
N PHE A 153 21.88 35.13 74.97
CA PHE A 153 23.20 35.15 75.62
C PHE A 153 23.70 36.58 75.78
N ASP A 154 22.94 37.36 76.55
CA ASP A 154 23.52 38.50 77.24
C ASP A 154 24.08 38.01 78.59
N HIS A 155 25.34 38.37 78.84
CA HIS A 155 26.20 38.03 79.99
C HIS A 155 26.85 36.64 80.00
N CYS A 156 27.89 36.48 79.18
CA CYS A 156 29.17 36.06 79.74
C CYS A 156 30.33 36.43 78.81
N SER A 157 31.22 37.26 79.34
CA SER A 157 32.50 37.68 78.75
C SER A 157 33.39 36.48 78.38
N GLY A 158 33.78 36.38 77.11
CA GLY A 158 34.87 35.51 76.68
C GLY A 158 35.13 35.67 75.20
N PHE A 159 36.37 36.03 74.84
CA PHE A 159 36.91 36.19 73.48
C PHE A 159 36.89 37.57 72.80
N THR A 160 37.02 38.66 73.56
CA THR A 160 37.49 39.96 73.01
C THR A 160 38.99 40.14 73.26
N GLY A 161 39.83 39.23 72.74
CA GLY A 161 41.24 39.17 73.12
C GLY A 161 42.29 38.91 72.04
N SER A 162 41.91 38.59 70.80
CA SER A 162 42.90 38.40 69.72
C SER A 162 43.01 39.65 68.86
N LYS A 163 44.23 40.18 68.72
CA LYS A 163 44.51 41.35 67.88
C LYS A 163 44.50 40.91 66.41
N LEU A 164 44.16 41.85 65.53
CA LEU A 164 44.04 41.63 64.08
C LEU A 164 45.34 41.06 63.46
N GLU A 165 46.49 41.40 64.04
CA GLU A 165 47.81 40.87 63.70
C GLU A 165 47.91 39.34 63.81
N ASP A 166 47.27 38.72 64.82
CA ASP A 166 47.34 37.26 65.03
C ASP A 166 46.63 36.48 63.90
N LEU A 167 45.59 37.11 63.31
CA LEU A 167 44.83 36.57 62.18
C LEU A 167 45.58 36.75 60.85
N GLN A 168 46.38 37.80 60.75
CA GLN A 168 47.23 38.09 59.60
C GLN A 168 48.42 37.11 59.52
N ASP A 169 49.04 36.80 60.66
CA ASP A 169 50.13 35.82 60.74
C ASP A 169 49.67 34.40 60.41
N PHE A 170 48.45 34.03 60.81
CA PHE A 170 47.84 32.75 60.45
C PHE A 170 47.61 32.63 58.93
N LEU A 171 47.13 33.70 58.28
CA LEU A 171 46.94 33.74 56.83
C LEU A 171 48.27 33.64 56.05
N VAL A 172 49.34 34.23 56.57
CA VAL A 172 50.68 34.14 55.97
C VAL A 172 51.27 32.73 56.13
N GLN A 173 51.05 32.06 57.26
CA GLN A 173 51.44 30.66 57.45
C GLN A 173 50.70 29.71 56.51
N MET A 174 49.40 29.91 56.32
CA MET A 174 48.57 29.04 55.49
C MET A 174 48.90 29.13 53.99
N LYS A 175 49.49 30.26 53.56
CA LYS A 175 49.95 30.49 52.18
C LYS A 175 51.37 29.97 51.92
N LYS A 176 52.08 29.53 52.96
CA LYS A 176 53.41 28.90 52.89
C LYS A 176 53.35 27.36 52.94
N MET A 177 52.18 26.77 53.19
CA MET A 177 51.88 25.38 52.83
C MET A 177 51.50 25.30 51.36
#